data_AF-A0A1B0D1E6-F1
#
_entry.id   AF-A0A1B0D1E6-F1
#
_cell.length_a   1.000
_cell.length_b   1.000
_cell.length_c   1.000
_cell.angle_alpha   90.00
_cell.angle_beta   90.00
_cell.angle_gamma   90.00
#
_symmetry.space_group_name_H-M   'P 1'
#
loop_
_entity.id
_entity.type
_entity.pdbx_description
1 polymer ?
#
loop_
_entity_poly.entity_id
_entity_poly.type
_entity_poly.pdbx_seq_one_letter_code
_entity_poly.pdbx_strand_id
1 'polypeptide(L)'
;MHDLNDALDELRSVIPYAHSPSVRKLSKIATLLLAKNYILMQQNALEEMRRLLAYIQSTTGAAPLDLASFPAAAKLQQLLQNPPEQPN
;
A
#
# COMPACT_ATOMS: atom_id res chain seq x y z
N MET A 1 18.72 -8.46 -17.49
CA MET A 1 18.36 -9.59 -16.58
C MET A 1 18.55 -9.25 -15.10
N HIS A 2 19.41 -8.27 -14.75
CA HIS A 2 19.60 -7.85 -13.36
C HIS A 2 18.39 -7.07 -12.81
N ASP A 3 17.87 -6.14 -13.61
CA ASP A 3 16.76 -5.25 -13.22
C ASP A 3 15.50 -6.00 -12.74
N LEU A 4 15.18 -7.13 -13.39
CA LEU A 4 14.05 -7.97 -12.97
C LEU A 4 14.27 -8.61 -11.60
N ASN A 5 15.50 -9.05 -11.31
CA ASN A 5 15.80 -9.65 -10.01
C ASN A 5 15.81 -8.58 -8.92
N ASP A 6 16.32 -7.39 -9.24
CA ASP A 6 16.37 -6.25 -8.31
C ASP A 6 14.95 -5.78 -7.98
N ALA A 7 14.08 -5.62 -8.99
CA ALA A 7 12.66 -5.31 -8.80
C ALA A 7 11.92 -6.39 -7.99
N LEU A 8 12.25 -7.66 -8.18
CA LEU A 8 11.65 -8.75 -7.39
C LEU A 8 12.16 -8.75 -5.95
N ASP A 9 13.41 -8.35 -5.69
CA ASP A 9 13.95 -8.25 -4.33
C ASP A 9 13.37 -7.02 -3.60
N GLU A 10 13.18 -5.91 -4.30
CA GLU A 10 12.41 -4.76 -3.80
C GLU A 10 10.96 -5.15 -3.51
N LEU A 11 10.31 -5.92 -4.40
CA LEU A 11 8.96 -6.43 -4.14
C LEU A 11 8.91 -7.36 -2.92
N ARG A 12 9.94 -8.18 -2.68
CA ARG A 12 10.00 -8.98 -1.46
C ARG A 12 10.00 -8.08 -0.24
N SER A 13 10.76 -6.97 -0.26
CA SER A 13 10.93 -6.01 0.85
C SER A 13 9.61 -5.60 1.52
N VAL A 14 8.54 -5.49 0.72
CA VAL A 14 7.21 -5.06 1.17
C VAL A 14 6.24 -6.20 1.50
N ILE A 15 6.57 -7.45 1.15
CA ILE A 15 5.72 -8.62 1.42
C ILE A 15 5.95 -9.07 2.88
N PRO A 16 4.89 -9.17 3.70
CA PRO A 16 5.00 -9.69 5.05
C PRO A 16 5.61 -11.09 5.07
N TYR A 17 6.49 -11.34 6.04
CA TYR A 17 7.16 -12.63 6.27
C TYR A 17 8.13 -13.11 5.17
N ALA A 18 8.33 -12.34 4.10
CA ALA A 18 9.25 -12.70 3.01
C ALA A 18 10.74 -12.67 3.41
N HIS A 19 11.10 -12.01 4.52
CA HIS A 19 12.48 -11.94 5.05
C HIS A 19 12.60 -12.50 6.46
N SER A 20 11.71 -13.40 6.86
CA SER A 20 11.89 -14.07 8.16
C SER A 20 13.25 -14.78 8.17
N PRO A 21 14.09 -14.59 9.22
CA PRO A 21 15.43 -15.17 9.27
C PRO A 21 15.45 -16.71 9.20
N SER A 22 14.30 -17.35 9.43
CA SER A 22 14.12 -18.80 9.29
C SER A 22 13.62 -19.24 7.91
N VAL A 23 13.26 -18.30 7.03
CA VAL A 23 12.66 -18.56 5.72
C VAL A 23 13.70 -18.35 4.61
N ARG A 24 13.83 -19.34 3.73
CA ARG A 24 14.74 -19.27 2.57
C ARG A 24 14.24 -18.25 1.54
N LYS A 25 15.16 -17.71 0.71
CA LYS A 25 14.81 -16.79 -0.39
C LYS A 25 13.72 -17.41 -1.29
N LEU A 26 12.61 -16.67 -1.43
CA LEU A 26 11.46 -17.10 -2.23
C LEU A 26 11.80 -17.17 -3.72
N SER A 27 11.25 -18.17 -4.42
CA SER A 27 11.33 -18.22 -5.89
C SER A 27 10.59 -17.04 -6.53
N LYS A 28 10.87 -16.75 -7.82
CA LYS A 28 10.17 -15.67 -8.55
C LYS A 28 8.66 -15.89 -8.55
N ILE A 29 8.22 -17.12 -8.81
CA ILE A 29 6.80 -17.50 -8.81
C ILE A 29 6.18 -17.34 -7.41
N ALA A 30 6.86 -17.83 -6.36
CA ALA A 30 6.36 -17.69 -4.99
C ALA A 30 6.23 -16.23 -4.55
N THR A 31 7.18 -15.39 -4.98
CA THR A 31 7.16 -13.94 -4.71
C THR A 31 5.93 -13.28 -5.36
N LEU A 32 5.68 -13.58 -6.64
CA LEU A 32 4.51 -13.05 -7.35
C LEU A 32 3.18 -13.54 -6.75
N LEU A 33 3.12 -14.81 -6.33
CA LEU A 33 1.93 -15.38 -5.67
C LEU A 33 1.63 -14.66 -4.35
N LEU A 34 2.65 -14.48 -3.49
CA LEU A 34 2.49 -13.80 -2.21
C LEU A 34 2.16 -12.32 -2.39
N ALA A 35 2.78 -11.65 -3.36
CA ALA A 35 2.47 -10.27 -3.70
C ALA A 35 0.99 -10.11 -4.10
N LYS A 36 0.48 -10.97 -4.98
CA LYS A 36 -0.94 -10.97 -5.37
C LYS A 36 -1.85 -11.13 -4.15
N ASN A 37 -1.58 -12.11 -3.31
CA ASN A 37 -2.39 -12.38 -2.12
C ASN A 37 -2.34 -11.21 -1.14
N TYR A 38 -1.18 -10.58 -0.99
CA TYR A 38 -1.03 -9.42 -0.12
C TYR A 38 -1.82 -8.21 -0.63
N ILE A 39 -1.81 -7.94 -1.94
CA ILE A 39 -2.65 -6.88 -2.53
C ILE A 39 -4.13 -7.13 -2.24
N LEU A 40 -4.63 -8.35 -2.45
CA LEU A 40 -6.03 -8.69 -2.17
C LEU A 40 -6.37 -8.51 -0.68
N MET A 41 -5.47 -8.91 0.22
CA MET A 41 -5.66 -8.73 1.66
C MET A 41 -5.71 -7.24 2.04
N GLN A 42 -4.82 -6.42 1.47
CA GLN A 42 -4.80 -4.97 1.71
C GLN A 42 -6.06 -4.29 1.17
N GLN A 43 -6.58 -4.72 0.02
CA GLN A 43 -7.85 -4.23 -0.54
C GLN A 43 -9.02 -4.52 0.40
N ASN A 44 -9.15 -5.77 0.87
CA ASN A 44 -10.19 -6.15 1.82
C ASN A 44 -10.08 -5.36 3.14
N ALA A 45 -8.87 -5.16 3.64
CA ALA A 45 -8.64 -4.36 4.85
C ALA A 45 -9.07 -2.89 4.66
N LEU A 46 -8.79 -2.29 3.50
CA LEU A 46 -9.23 -0.94 3.18
C LEU A 46 -10.76 -0.83 3.07
N GLU A 47 -11.42 -1.81 2.47
CA GLU A 47 -12.88 -1.85 2.42
C GLU A 47 -13.51 -1.92 3.80
N GLU A 48 -12.97 -2.76 4.69
CA GLU A 48 -13.45 -2.89 6.06
C GLU A 48 -13.25 -1.58 6.85
N MET A 49 -12.08 -0.94 6.73
CA MET A 49 -11.85 0.36 7.35
C MET A 49 -12.84 1.42 6.84
N ARG A 50 -13.13 1.45 5.54
CA ARG A 50 -14.16 2.35 4.97
C ARG A 50 -15.54 2.09 5.56
N ARG A 51 -15.94 0.82 5.72
CA ARG A 51 -17.21 0.44 6.36
C ARG A 51 -17.27 0.88 7.82
N LEU A 52 -16.20 0.64 8.59
CA LEU A 52 -16.11 1.07 9.99
C LEU A 52 -16.20 2.59 10.13
N LEU A 53 -15.50 3.34 9.27
CA LEU A 53 -15.59 4.80 9.26
C LEU A 53 -17.01 5.28 8.93
N ALA A 54 -17.69 4.67 7.95
CA ALA A 54 -19.07 5.01 7.62
C ALA A 54 -20.03 4.72 8.79
N TYR A 55 -19.84 3.58 9.46
CA TYR A 55 -20.61 3.21 10.64
C TYR A 55 -20.43 4.22 11.78
N ILE A 56 -19.18 4.60 12.09
CA ILE A 56 -18.88 5.60 13.12
C ILE A 56 -19.52 6.95 12.78
N GLN A 57 -19.39 7.42 11.54
CA GLN A 57 -20.00 8.69 11.09
C GLN A 57 -21.53 8.65 11.24
N SER A 58 -22.16 7.53 10.87
CA SER A 58 -23.62 7.37 11.01
C SER A 58 -24.09 7.33 12.47
N THR A 59 -23.29 6.76 13.37
CA THR A 59 -23.67 6.53 14.78
C THR A 59 -23.34 7.71 15.69
N THR A 60 -22.24 8.42 15.42
CA THR A 60 -21.77 9.52 16.28
C THR A 60 -22.29 10.89 15.86
N GLY A 61 -22.97 11.01 14.72
CA GLY A 61 -23.37 12.30 14.15
C GLY A 61 -22.17 13.19 13.81
N ALA A 62 -20.95 12.64 13.83
CA ALA A 62 -19.75 13.35 13.42
C ALA A 62 -19.90 13.75 11.94
N ALA A 63 -19.57 15.01 11.64
CA ALA A 63 -19.54 15.51 10.28
C ALA A 63 -18.72 14.54 9.39
N PRO A 64 -19.11 14.35 8.12
CA PRO A 64 -18.40 13.44 7.24
C PRO A 64 -16.90 13.77 7.25
N LEU A 65 -16.07 12.73 7.40
CA LEU A 65 -14.62 12.90 7.44
C LEU A 65 -14.16 13.48 6.10
N ASP A 66 -13.87 14.78 6.09
CA ASP A 66 -13.38 15.46 4.90
C ASP A 66 -11.94 15.02 4.64
N LEU A 67 -11.77 14.06 3.72
CA LEU A 67 -10.45 13.57 3.32
C LEU A 67 -9.53 14.70 2.83
N ALA A 68 -10.08 15.80 2.30
CA ALA A 68 -9.31 16.95 1.84
C ALA A 68 -8.74 17.81 2.99
N SER A 69 -9.31 17.69 4.20
CA SER A 69 -8.78 18.35 5.40
C SER A 69 -7.53 17.67 5.96
N PHE A 70 -7.20 16.46 5.51
CA PHE A 70 -6.00 15.75 5.96
C PHE A 70 -4.76 16.26 5.22
N PRO A 71 -3.70 16.66 5.93
CA PRO A 71 -2.47 17.16 5.32
C PRO A 71 -1.78 16.13 4.42
N ALA A 72 -2.00 14.83 4.66
CA ALA A 72 -1.52 13.75 3.80
C ALA A 72 -2.21 13.73 2.42
N ALA A 73 -3.50 14.04 2.35
CA ALA A 73 -4.22 14.16 1.08
C ALA A 73 -3.72 15.36 0.27
N ALA A 74 -3.44 16.48 0.94
CA ALA A 74 -2.81 17.65 0.31
C ALA A 74 -1.43 17.33 -0.28
N LYS A 75 -0.61 16.53 0.42
CA LYS A 75 0.71 16.06 -0.07
C LYS A 75 0.58 15.19 -1.32
N LEU A 76 -0.38 14.26 -1.35
CA LEU A 76 -0.64 13.43 -2.53
C LEU A 76 -1.11 14.25 -3.73
N GLN A 77 -1.99 15.22 -3.49
CA GLN A 77 -2.47 16.11 -4.53
C GLN A 77 -1.35 16.99 -5.09
N GLN A 78 -0.43 17.48 -4.24
CA GLN A 78 0.77 18.19 -4.70
C GLN A 78 1.68 17.30 -5.57
N LEU A 79 1.90 16.04 -5.20
CA LEU A 79 2.73 15.11 -5.97
C LEU A 79 2.08 14.73 -7.32
N LEU A 80 0.75 14.75 -7.40
CA LEU A 80 0.03 14.57 -8.66
C LEU A 80 0.03 15.85 -9.51
N GLN A 81 0.06 17.04 -8.89
CA GLN A 81 0.09 18.32 -9.60
C GLN A 81 1.48 18.67 -10.14
N ASN A 82 2.54 18.35 -9.40
CA ASN A 82 3.92 18.67 -9.75
C ASN A 82 4.75 17.38 -9.84
N PRO A 83 5.12 16.92 -11.04
CA PRO A 83 6.09 15.85 -11.17
C PRO A 83 7.42 16.30 -10.54
N PRO A 84 8.15 15.40 -9.86
CA PRO A 84 9.46 15.74 -9.34
C PRO A 84 10.39 16.11 -10.50
N GLU A 85 10.95 17.32 -10.47
CA GLU A 85 12.01 17.71 -11.40
C GLU A 85 13.18 16.74 -11.25
N GLN A 86 13.60 16.14 -12.36
CA GLN A 86 14.75 15.25 -12.40
C GLN A 86 16.01 16.06 -12.10
N PRO A 87 16.81 15.68 -11.10
CA PRO A 87 18.12 16.30 -10.92
C PRO A 87 19.03 15.90 -12.09
N ASN A 88 19.72 16.90 -12.63
CA ASN A 88 20.72 16.84 -13.69
C ASN A 88 21.92 15.96 -13.33
#